data_AF-R1AWF0-F1
#
_entry.id   AF-R1AWF0-F1
#
_cell.length_a   1.000
_cell.length_b   1.000
_cell.length_c   1.000
_cell.angle_alpha   90.00
_cell.angle_beta   90.00
_cell.angle_gamma   90.00
#
_symmetry.space_group_name_H-M   'P 1'
#
loop_
_entity.id
_entity.type
_entity.pdbx_description
1 polymer ?
#
loop_
_entity_poly.entity_id
_entity_poly.type
_entity_poly.pdbx_seq_one_letter_code
_entity_poly.pdbx_strand_id
1 'polypeptide(L)'
;MDIKKYFDYYSSVIPIERVMELSENDLDDLYANSKEIDGINVFFHLLNQYIYLKQHDAKKETAHICYLISYYVFTALTPPHSENIALEYGKKAIQYNNDTKYKEWIEEILKGN
;
A
#
# COMPACT_ATOMS: atom_id res chain seq x y z
N MET A 1 -13.76 -12.47 6.64
CA MET A 1 -12.49 -13.00 7.20
C MET A 1 -11.53 -11.83 7.26
N ASP A 2 -10.93 -11.58 8.41
CA ASP A 2 -10.08 -10.40 8.64
C ASP A 2 -8.86 -10.41 7.71
N ILE A 3 -8.68 -9.36 6.89
CA ILE A 3 -7.52 -9.20 6.00
C ILE A 3 -6.28 -8.73 6.76
N LYS A 4 -6.46 -8.15 7.94
CA LYS A 4 -5.36 -7.63 8.77
C LYS A 4 -4.47 -8.75 9.34
N LYS A 5 -4.98 -9.99 9.40
CA LYS A 5 -4.18 -11.18 9.80
C LYS A 5 -2.94 -11.41 8.92
N TYR A 6 -2.88 -10.84 7.72
CA TYR A 6 -1.71 -10.94 6.84
C TYR A 6 -0.59 -9.94 7.22
N PHE A 7 -0.79 -9.13 8.26
CA PHE A 7 0.20 -8.19 8.79
C PHE A 7 0.86 -8.67 10.09
N ASP A 8 0.61 -9.91 10.51
CA ASP A 8 1.37 -10.54 11.59
C ASP A 8 2.80 -10.86 11.14
N TYR A 9 3.78 -10.79 12.04
CA TYR A 9 5.20 -10.97 11.71
C TYR A 9 5.54 -12.27 10.96
N TYR A 10 4.80 -13.36 11.22
CA TYR A 10 4.99 -14.67 10.60
C TYR A 10 3.90 -15.03 9.57
N SER A 11 3.16 -14.02 9.10
CA SER A 11 2.07 -14.22 8.14
C SER A 11 2.57 -14.62 6.75
N SER A 12 1.67 -15.22 5.97
CA SER A 12 1.87 -15.36 4.53
C SER A 12 1.51 -14.06 3.81
N VAL A 13 1.90 -13.97 2.53
CA VAL A 13 1.32 -12.98 1.60
C VAL A 13 -0.21 -13.09 1.55
N ILE A 14 -0.85 -11.97 1.22
CA ILE A 14 -2.28 -11.93 0.88
C ILE A 14 -2.47 -12.70 -0.44
N PRO A 15 -3.37 -13.69 -0.51
CA PRO A 15 -3.69 -14.37 -1.76
C PRO A 15 -4.15 -13.37 -2.83
N ILE A 16 -3.75 -13.58 -4.08
CA ILE A 16 -3.96 -12.64 -5.20
C ILE A 16 -5.44 -12.25 -5.31
N GLU A 17 -6.33 -13.24 -5.25
CA GLU A 17 -7.78 -13.09 -5.36
C GLU A 17 -8.40 -12.24 -4.23
N ARG A 18 -7.65 -11.98 -3.15
CA ARG A 18 -8.09 -11.19 -1.99
C ARG A 18 -7.40 -9.85 -1.86
N VAL A 19 -6.36 -9.56 -2.65
CA VAL A 19 -5.58 -8.31 -2.54
C VAL A 19 -6.48 -7.07 -2.66
N MET A 20 -7.47 -7.13 -3.54
CA MET A 20 -8.40 -6.04 -3.77
C MET A 20 -9.36 -5.78 -2.60
N GLU A 21 -9.44 -6.69 -1.62
CA GLU A 21 -10.22 -6.48 -0.39
C GLU A 21 -9.51 -5.53 0.59
N LEU A 22 -8.19 -5.37 0.49
CA LEU A 22 -7.42 -4.50 1.38
C LEU A 22 -7.70 -3.04 1.04
N SER A 23 -8.09 -2.24 2.03
CA SER A 23 -8.47 -0.84 1.86
C SER A 23 -7.58 0.11 2.65
N GLU A 24 -7.73 1.40 2.38
CA GLU A 24 -7.09 2.49 3.14
C GLU A 24 -7.46 2.45 4.62
N ASN A 25 -8.76 2.24 4.91
CA ASN A 25 -9.26 2.10 6.27
C ASN A 25 -8.60 0.93 7.03
N ASP A 26 -8.27 -0.16 6.33
CA ASP A 26 -7.57 -1.28 6.98
C ASP A 26 -6.16 -0.88 7.41
N LEU A 27 -5.48 -0.04 6.61
CA LEU A 27 -4.15 0.47 6.90
C LEU A 27 -4.16 1.53 8.00
N ASP A 28 -5.16 2.41 7.99
CA ASP A 28 -5.38 3.39 9.04
C ASP A 28 -5.63 2.70 10.38
N ASP A 29 -6.50 1.67 10.39
CA ASP A 29 -6.76 0.87 11.58
C ASP A 29 -5.50 0.11 12.04
N LEU A 30 -4.73 -0.47 11.12
CA LEU A 30 -3.46 -1.13 11.45
C LEU A 30 -2.50 -0.15 12.12
N TYR A 31 -2.33 1.05 11.57
CA TYR A 31 -1.45 2.06 12.12
C TYR A 31 -1.93 2.58 13.48
N ALA A 32 -3.21 2.92 13.60
CA ALA A 32 -3.80 3.46 14.82
C ALA A 32 -3.69 2.50 16.02
N ASN A 33 -3.65 1.19 15.77
CA ASN A 33 -3.49 0.16 16.80
C ASN A 33 -2.06 -0.40 16.90
N SER A 34 -1.11 0.14 16.14
CA SER A 34 0.28 -0.32 16.10
C SER A 34 1.16 0.37 17.15
N LYS A 35 2.20 -0.33 17.60
CA LYS A 35 3.38 0.34 18.15
C LYS A 35 4.22 0.88 16.98
N GLU A 36 5.11 1.83 17.26
CA GLU A 36 5.94 2.49 16.23
C GLU A 36 6.63 1.50 15.26
N ILE A 37 7.25 0.43 15.80
CA ILE A 37 7.88 -0.61 14.98
C ILE A 37 6.87 -1.39 14.14
N ASP A 38 5.69 -1.68 14.70
CA ASP A 38 4.65 -2.43 14.00
C ASP A 38 4.06 -1.61 12.84
N GLY A 39 3.90 -0.29 13.03
CA GLY A 39 3.50 0.62 11.96
C GLY A 39 4.50 0.66 10.80
N ILE A 40 5.80 0.61 11.10
CA ILE A 40 6.85 0.47 10.08
C ILE A 40 6.77 -0.90 9.40
N ASN A 41 6.49 -1.98 10.14
CA ASN A 41 6.39 -3.32 9.58
C ASN A 41 5.26 -3.45 8.55
N VAL A 42 4.15 -2.71 8.70
CA VAL A 42 3.07 -2.66 7.70
C VAL A 42 3.61 -2.28 6.30
N PHE A 43 4.52 -1.32 6.22
CA PHE A 43 5.16 -0.95 4.95
C PHE A 43 5.95 -2.13 4.36
N PHE A 44 6.69 -2.87 5.18
CA PHE A 44 7.44 -4.05 4.71
C PHE A 44 6.52 -5.20 4.27
N HIS A 45 5.36 -5.38 4.92
CA HIS A 45 4.33 -6.32 4.46
C HIS A 45 3.81 -5.93 3.07
N LEU A 46 3.46 -4.65 2.86
CA LEU A 46 3.00 -4.16 1.56
C LEU A 46 4.09 -4.28 0.49
N LEU A 47 5.35 -3.98 0.83
CA LEU A 47 6.49 -4.12 -0.09
C LEU A 47 6.71 -5.57 -0.50
N ASN A 48 6.65 -6.51 0.45
CA ASN A 48 6.73 -7.94 0.15
C ASN A 48 5.56 -8.39 -0.75
N GLN A 49 4.35 -7.90 -0.48
CA GLN A 49 3.18 -8.17 -1.31
C GLN A 49 3.37 -7.67 -2.75
N TYR A 50 3.93 -6.47 -2.93
CA TYR A 50 4.26 -5.92 -4.25
C TYR A 50 5.25 -6.83 -5.00
N ILE A 51 6.31 -7.31 -4.34
CA ILE A 51 7.29 -8.22 -4.95
C ILE A 51 6.61 -9.53 -5.38
N TYR A 52 5.80 -10.12 -4.51
CA TYR A 52 5.06 -11.35 -4.79
C TYR A 52 4.13 -11.20 -6.00
N LEU A 53 3.33 -10.15 -6.06
CA LEU A 53 2.38 -9.92 -7.16
C LEU A 53 3.07 -9.67 -8.49
N LYS A 54 4.19 -8.93 -8.47
CA LYS A 54 5.02 -8.70 -9.65
C LYS A 54 5.58 -10.00 -10.23
N GLN A 55 5.97 -10.96 -9.38
CA GLN A 55 6.45 -12.27 -9.82
C GLN A 55 5.36 -13.13 -10.49
N HIS A 56 4.08 -12.83 -10.22
CA HIS A 56 2.92 -13.55 -10.75
C HIS A 56 2.19 -12.80 -11.88
N ASP A 57 2.74 -11.69 -12.38
CA ASP A 57 2.13 -10.81 -13.39
C ASP A 57 0.69 -10.36 -13.06
N ALA A 58 0.36 -10.25 -11.77
CA ALA A 58 -0.95 -9.84 -11.27
C ALA A 58 -1.09 -8.31 -11.33
N LYS A 59 -1.21 -7.74 -12.54
CA LYS A 59 -1.05 -6.30 -12.78
C LYS A 59 -2.05 -5.43 -12.02
N LYS A 60 -3.33 -5.83 -11.98
CA LYS A 60 -4.39 -5.05 -11.32
C LYS A 60 -4.13 -4.97 -9.81
N GLU A 61 -3.79 -6.09 -9.20
CA GLU A 61 -3.48 -6.24 -7.79
C GLU A 61 -2.16 -5.53 -7.45
N THR A 62 -1.16 -5.62 -8.35
CA THR A 62 0.10 -4.90 -8.21
C THR A 62 -0.14 -3.39 -8.20
N ALA A 63 -1.00 -2.89 -9.08
CA ALA A 63 -1.38 -1.48 -9.10
C ALA A 63 -2.03 -1.05 -7.78
N HIS A 64 -2.96 -1.87 -7.27
CA HIS A 64 -3.64 -1.63 -6.00
C HIS A 64 -2.68 -1.59 -4.82
N ILE A 65 -1.72 -2.51 -4.74
CA ILE A 65 -0.71 -2.49 -3.68
C ILE A 65 0.25 -1.31 -3.83
N CYS A 66 0.66 -0.94 -5.04
CA CYS A 66 1.43 0.29 -5.25
C CYS A 66 0.66 1.52 -4.76
N TYR A 67 -0.63 1.60 -5.04
CA TYR A 67 -1.49 2.65 -4.52
C TYR A 67 -1.52 2.66 -2.99
N LEU A 68 -1.72 1.50 -2.36
CA LEU A 68 -1.77 1.39 -0.91
C LEU A 68 -0.43 1.70 -0.22
N ILE A 69 0.71 1.33 -0.82
CA ILE A 69 2.04 1.76 -0.35
C ILE A 69 2.13 3.29 -0.40
N SER A 70 1.72 3.87 -1.52
CA SER A 70 1.72 5.32 -1.72
C SER A 70 0.89 6.04 -0.66
N TYR A 71 -0.35 5.58 -0.47
CA TYR A 71 -1.26 6.03 0.57
C TYR A 71 -0.63 5.96 1.96
N TYR A 72 -0.24 4.75 2.38
CA TYR A 72 0.24 4.51 3.73
C TYR A 72 1.46 5.34 4.11
N VAL A 73 2.39 5.50 3.17
CA VAL A 73 3.60 6.32 3.38
C VAL A 73 3.26 7.80 3.51
N PHE A 74 2.26 8.29 2.78
CA PHE A 74 1.91 9.71 2.75
C PHE A 74 0.95 10.13 3.88
N THR A 75 0.05 9.26 4.31
CA THR A 75 -1.01 9.60 5.28
C THR A 75 -0.69 9.13 6.69
N ALA A 76 -0.38 7.85 6.85
CA ALA A 76 -0.26 7.21 8.15
C ALA A 76 1.19 7.25 8.68
N LEU A 77 2.13 6.67 7.93
CA LEU A 77 3.50 6.48 8.40
C LEU A 77 4.34 7.78 8.33
N THR A 78 4.14 8.59 7.30
CA THR A 78 4.80 9.90 7.10
C THR A 78 6.31 9.95 7.42
N PRO A 79 7.14 9.01 6.92
CA PRO A 79 8.58 9.05 7.18
C PRO A 79 9.24 10.26 6.49
N PRO A 80 10.50 10.60 6.81
CA PRO A 80 11.25 11.60 6.06
C PRO A 80 11.20 11.33 4.56
N HIS A 81 10.93 12.39 3.78
CA HIS A 81 10.76 12.30 2.31
C HIS A 81 9.58 11.43 1.84
N SER A 82 8.54 11.28 2.68
CA SER A 82 7.31 10.54 2.36
C SER A 82 6.69 10.94 1.01
N GLU A 83 6.64 12.24 0.70
CA GLU A 83 6.14 12.77 -0.58
C GLU A 83 6.78 12.09 -1.80
N ASN A 84 8.12 11.99 -1.84
CA ASN A 84 8.84 11.41 -2.95
C ASN A 84 8.57 9.90 -3.06
N ILE A 85 8.58 9.20 -1.93
CA ILE A 85 8.33 7.76 -1.89
C ILE A 85 6.88 7.46 -2.33
N ALA A 86 5.93 8.21 -1.78
CA ALA A 86 4.52 8.10 -2.12
C ALA A 86 4.29 8.37 -3.60
N LEU A 87 4.85 9.45 -4.14
CA LEU A 87 4.70 9.80 -5.56
C LEU A 87 5.25 8.71 -6.48
N GLU A 88 6.40 8.11 -6.15
CA GLU A 88 6.98 7.02 -6.96
C GLU A 88 6.08 5.78 -6.99
N TYR A 89 5.51 5.38 -5.86
CA TYR A 89 4.55 4.27 -5.82
C TYR A 89 3.21 4.62 -6.46
N GLY A 90 2.72 5.85 -6.33
CA GLY A 90 1.51 6.33 -7.01
C GLY A 90 1.65 6.26 -8.53
N LYS A 91 2.80 6.73 -9.07
CA LYS A 91 3.11 6.59 -10.50
C LYS A 91 3.16 5.14 -10.95
N LYS A 92 3.74 4.25 -10.14
CA LYS A 92 3.75 2.79 -10.43
C LYS A 92 2.33 2.23 -10.48
N ALA A 93 1.44 2.64 -9.60
CA ALA A 93 0.04 2.20 -9.62
C ALA A 93 -0.59 2.47 -10.99
N ILE A 94 -0.44 3.70 -11.52
CA ILE A 94 -0.93 4.10 -12.85
C ILE A 94 -0.26 3.29 -13.97
N GLN A 95 1.05 3.03 -13.87
CA GLN A 95 1.79 2.24 -14.86
C GLN A 95 1.25 0.81 -14.96
N TYR A 96 0.89 0.20 -13.84
CA TYR A 96 0.32 -1.15 -13.81
C TYR A 96 -1.16 -1.19 -14.20
N ASN A 97 -1.94 -0.20 -13.79
CA ASN A 97 -3.34 -0.04 -14.16
C ASN A 97 -3.73 1.45 -14.15
N ASN A 98 -4.18 1.96 -15.29
CA ASN A 98 -4.48 3.38 -15.50
C ASN A 98 -5.86 3.79 -14.95
N ASP A 99 -6.13 3.45 -13.68
CA ASP A 99 -7.38 3.74 -12.98
C ASP A 99 -7.47 5.23 -12.61
N THR A 100 -8.69 5.79 -12.66
CA THR A 100 -8.94 7.19 -12.29
C THR A 100 -8.62 7.43 -10.82
N LYS A 101 -8.92 6.48 -9.93
CA LYS A 101 -8.63 6.59 -8.49
C LYS A 101 -7.16 6.91 -8.23
N TYR A 102 -6.25 6.27 -8.96
CA TYR A 102 -4.81 6.45 -8.76
C TYR A 102 -4.30 7.78 -9.31
N LYS A 103 -4.97 8.35 -10.32
CA LYS A 103 -4.65 9.68 -10.84
C LYS A 103 -5.03 10.76 -9.84
N GLU A 104 -6.28 10.69 -9.35
CA GLU A 104 -6.79 11.60 -8.32
C GLU A 104 -5.88 11.56 -7.09
N TRP A 105 -5.44 10.38 -6.68
CA TRP A 105 -4.49 10.24 -5.58
C TRP A 105 -3.14 10.93 -5.82
N ILE A 106 -2.57 10.86 -7.03
CA ILE A 106 -1.34 11.60 -7.34
C ILE A 106 -1.57 13.10 -7.24
N GLU A 107 -2.73 13.60 -7.66
CA GLU A 107 -3.07 15.02 -7.53
C GLU A 107 -3.13 15.44 -6.06
N GLU A 108 -3.64 14.59 -5.16
CA GLU A 108 -3.62 14.84 -3.72
C GLU A 108 -2.19 14.92 -3.16
N ILE A 109 -1.30 13.99 -3.53
CA ILE A 109 0.12 14.05 -3.10
C ILE A 109 0.78 15.36 -3.57
N LEU A 110 0.50 15.79 -4.80
CA LEU A 110 1.09 17.00 -5.38
C LEU A 110 0.56 18.30 -4.77
N LYS A 111 -0.61 18.28 -4.14
CA LYS A 111 -1.13 19.44 -3.37
C LYS A 111 -0.37 19.63 -2.06
N GLY A 112 0.31 18.59 -1.56
CA GLY A 112 0.98 18.57 -0.26
C GLY A 112 0.01 18.29 0.90
N ASN A 113 0.56 17.84 2.02
CA ASN A 113 -0.18 17.64 3.29
C ASN A 113 -0.33 18.95 4.07
#